data_AF-A0A7K4NK07-F1
#
_entry.id   AF-A0A7K4NK07-F1
#
_cell.length_a   1.000
_cell.length_b   1.000
_cell.length_c   1.000
_cell.angle_alpha   90.00
_cell.angle_beta   90.00
_cell.angle_gamma   90.00
#
_symmetry.space_group_name_H-M   'P 1'
#
loop_
_entity.id
_entity.type
_entity.pdbx_description
1 polymer ?
#
loop_
_entity_poly.entity_id
_entity_poly.type
_entity_poly.pdbx_seq_one_letter_code
_entity_poly.pdbx_strand_id
1 'polypeptide(L)'
;LVSGPAISKKFENVRNLGFVDNLHELIFAADLLISLAGKSTIDEANAYGTPGIFIPIKGHFEQEDNAREEGFVFDDIKRLDVLILEKLEQKRNQVNPNGAKNASNIIRELMN
;
A
#
# COMPACT_ATOMS: atom_id res chain seq x y z
N LEU A 1 -0.88 15.76 -15.08
CA LEU A 1 -1.79 15.13 -14.10
C LEU A 1 -3.03 14.67 -14.86
N VAL A 2 -3.21 13.36 -15.01
CA VAL A 2 -4.46 12.80 -15.54
C VAL A 2 -5.42 12.69 -14.36
N SER A 3 -6.59 13.30 -14.44
CA SER A 3 -7.61 13.17 -13.40
C SER A 3 -8.13 11.74 -13.38
N GLY A 4 -8.04 11.08 -12.22
CA GLY A 4 -8.66 9.77 -12.01
C GLY A 4 -10.19 9.82 -12.08
N PRO A 5 -10.86 8.66 -11.99
CA PRO A 5 -12.32 8.58 -12.02
C PRO A 5 -12.96 9.45 -10.93
N ALA A 6 -13.96 10.26 -11.30
CA ALA A 6 -14.69 11.09 -10.35
C ALA A 6 -15.90 10.33 -9.77
N ILE A 7 -15.87 10.04 -8.47
CA ILE A 7 -17.03 9.52 -7.73
C ILE A 7 -17.90 10.70 -7.28
N SER A 8 -19.13 10.77 -7.77
CA SER A 8 -20.14 11.77 -7.39
C SER A 8 -21.11 11.28 -6.30
N LYS A 9 -21.16 9.96 -6.07
CA LYS A 9 -22.03 9.34 -5.06
C LYS A 9 -21.49 9.60 -3.66
N LYS A 10 -22.38 10.04 -2.75
CA LYS A 10 -22.10 10.15 -1.32
C LYS A 10 -22.53 8.87 -0.61
N PHE A 11 -21.76 8.46 0.40
CA PHE A 11 -22.11 7.39 1.31
C PHE A 11 -21.97 7.91 2.75
N GLU A 12 -22.74 7.36 3.67
CA GLU A 12 -22.86 7.87 5.05
C GLU A 12 -21.54 7.77 5.84
N ASN A 13 -20.82 6.66 5.65
CA ASN A 13 -19.58 6.31 6.35
C ASN A 13 -18.33 6.35 5.46
N VAL A 14 -18.41 6.96 4.27
CA VAL A 14 -17.28 7.06 3.34
C VAL A 14 -16.97 8.53 3.07
N ARG A 15 -15.69 8.88 3.14
CA ARG A 15 -15.19 10.19 2.76
C ARG A 15 -14.28 10.05 1.54
N ASN A 16 -14.58 10.78 0.48
CA ASN A 16 -13.67 10.96 -0.64
C ASN A 16 -12.81 12.20 -0.36
N LEU A 17 -11.51 12.00 -0.17
CA LEU A 17 -10.56 13.08 0.13
C LEU A 17 -9.95 13.70 -1.14
N GLY A 18 -10.14 13.09 -2.32
CA GLY A 18 -9.46 13.51 -3.53
C GLY A 18 -7.95 13.29 -3.45
N PHE A 19 -7.16 14.27 -3.90
CA PHE A 19 -5.70 14.23 -3.79
C PHE A 19 -5.26 14.60 -2.37
N VAL A 20 -4.30 13.86 -1.83
CA VAL A 20 -3.76 14.05 -0.47
C VAL A 20 -2.24 14.17 -0.57
N ASP A 21 -1.69 15.32 -0.18
CA ASP A 21 -0.25 15.58 -0.22
C ASP A 21 0.55 14.60 0.67
N ASN A 22 0.07 14.36 1.90
CA ASN A 22 0.72 13.48 2.88
C ASN A 22 0.00 12.12 2.99
N LEU A 23 -0.22 11.42 1.87
CA LEU A 23 -0.93 10.14 1.84
C LEU A 23 -0.35 9.11 2.83
N HIS A 24 0.96 9.10 3.01
CA HIS A 24 1.68 8.21 3.92
C HIS A 24 1.19 8.33 5.38
N GLU A 25 0.72 9.50 5.83
CA GLU A 25 0.13 9.67 7.17
C GLU A 25 -1.19 8.91 7.29
N LEU A 26 -2.00 8.88 6.23
CA LEU A 26 -3.24 8.10 6.20
C LEU A 26 -2.96 6.60 6.17
N ILE A 27 -1.94 6.17 5.41
CA ILE A 27 -1.48 4.78 5.42
C ILE A 27 -1.00 4.38 6.81
N PHE A 28 -0.25 5.26 7.49
CA PHE A 28 0.19 5.03 8.85
C PHE A 28 -0.98 4.98 9.84
N ALA A 29 -2.01 5.82 9.69
CA ALA A 29 -3.15 5.85 10.60
C ALA A 29 -4.18 4.72 10.39
N ALA A 30 -4.18 4.07 9.21
CA ALA A 30 -5.17 3.06 8.87
C ALA A 30 -4.95 1.72 9.61
N ASP A 31 -6.05 1.04 9.92
CA ASP A 31 -6.02 -0.36 10.40
C ASP A 31 -5.86 -1.36 9.23
N LEU A 32 -6.33 -0.98 8.04
CA LEU A 32 -6.24 -1.75 6.81
C LEU A 32 -6.16 -0.82 5.59
N LEU A 33 -5.21 -1.08 4.70
CA LEU A 33 -5.10 -0.43 3.39
C LEU A 33 -5.59 -1.38 2.29
N ILE A 34 -6.43 -0.88 1.39
CA ILE A 34 -6.79 -1.56 0.14
C ILE A 34 -6.34 -0.67 -1.01
N SER A 35 -5.48 -1.19 -1.87
CA SER A 35 -4.81 -0.41 -2.92
C SER A 35 -4.63 -1.25 -4.19
N LEU A 36 -4.39 -0.56 -5.30
CA LEU A 36 -3.71 -1.19 -6.42
C LEU A 36 -2.29 -1.58 -6.01
N ALA A 37 -1.72 -2.60 -6.63
CA ALA A 37 -0.39 -3.11 -6.30
C ALA A 37 0.77 -2.23 -6.82
N GLY A 38 0.70 -0.92 -6.54
CA GLY A 38 1.77 0.03 -6.82
C GLY A 38 2.92 -0.11 -5.82
N LYS A 39 4.16 -0.17 -6.32
CA LYS A 39 5.33 -0.49 -5.51
C LYS A 39 5.54 0.45 -4.32
N SER A 40 5.48 1.77 -4.53
CA SER A 40 5.68 2.74 -3.45
C SER A 40 4.66 2.64 -2.33
N THR A 41 3.38 2.41 -2.67
CA THR A 41 2.31 2.26 -1.67
C THR A 41 2.44 0.97 -0.87
N ILE A 42 2.87 -0.12 -1.52
CA ILE A 42 3.22 -1.38 -0.84
C ILE A 42 4.37 -1.15 0.13
N ASP A 43 5.45 -0.52 -0.34
CA ASP A 43 6.65 -0.27 0.48
C ASP A 43 6.35 0.63 1.69
N GLU A 44 5.49 1.65 1.53
CA GLU A 44 5.01 2.49 2.63
C GLU A 44 4.18 1.69 3.64
N ALA A 45 3.23 0.87 3.19
CA ALA A 45 2.43 0.01 4.06
C ALA A 45 3.33 -0.96 4.85
N ASN A 46 4.30 -1.59 4.17
CA ASN A 46 5.27 -2.49 4.78
C ASN A 46 6.18 -1.78 5.79
N ALA A 47 6.68 -0.58 5.47
CA ALA A 47 7.49 0.22 6.39
C ALA A 47 6.72 0.61 7.65
N TYR A 48 5.45 0.98 7.53
CA TYR A 48 4.58 1.29 8.66
C TYR A 48 3.97 0.05 9.33
N GLY A 49 4.16 -1.13 8.76
CA GLY A 49 3.53 -2.37 9.20
C GLY A 49 2.00 -2.40 9.04
N THR A 50 1.42 -1.46 8.29
CA THR A 50 -0.03 -1.37 8.05
C THR A 50 -0.48 -2.59 7.24
N PRO A 51 -1.45 -3.38 7.72
CA PRO A 51 -2.02 -4.48 6.94
C PRO A 51 -2.54 -3.99 5.58
N GLY A 52 -2.17 -4.69 4.51
CA GLY A 52 -2.50 -4.33 3.13
C GLY A 52 -3.20 -5.46 2.37
N ILE A 53 -4.13 -5.06 1.49
CA ILE A 53 -4.70 -5.87 0.40
C ILE A 53 -4.36 -5.17 -0.92
N PHE A 54 -3.61 -5.86 -1.79
CA PHE A 54 -3.06 -5.27 -3.01
C PHE A 54 -3.61 -5.96 -4.25
N ILE A 55 -4.57 -5.33 -4.91
CA ILE A 55 -5.24 -5.91 -6.09
C ILE A 55 -4.64 -5.30 -7.37
N PRO A 56 -3.99 -6.09 -8.24
CA PRO A 56 -3.40 -5.55 -9.46
C PRO A 56 -4.46 -5.23 -10.52
N ILE A 57 -4.13 -4.36 -11.47
CA ILE A 57 -4.90 -4.26 -12.73
C ILE A 57 -4.52 -5.44 -13.63
N LYS A 58 -5.52 -6.16 -14.15
CA LYS A 58 -5.30 -7.27 -15.08
C LYS A 58 -4.50 -6.82 -16.32
N GLY A 59 -3.42 -7.54 -16.63
CA GLY A 59 -2.52 -7.25 -17.74
C GLY A 59 -1.48 -6.16 -17.45
N HIS A 60 -1.46 -5.58 -16.25
CA HIS A 60 -0.40 -4.68 -15.82
C HIS A 60 0.72 -5.47 -15.13
N PHE A 61 1.64 -6.01 -15.93
CA PHE A 61 2.71 -6.91 -15.51
C PHE A 61 3.39 -6.52 -14.17
N GLU A 62 3.85 -5.28 -14.05
CA GLU A 62 4.53 -4.82 -12.82
C GLU A 62 3.63 -4.89 -11.56
N GLN A 63 2.34 -4.53 -11.69
CA GLN A 63 1.42 -4.61 -10.56
C GLN A 63 1.07 -6.07 -10.25
N GLU A 64 0.91 -6.90 -11.26
CA GLU A 64 0.66 -8.33 -11.07
C GLU A 64 1.83 -9.02 -10.36
N ASP A 65 3.06 -8.61 -10.66
CA ASP A 65 4.26 -9.10 -9.98
C ASP A 65 4.34 -8.61 -8.54
N ASN A 66 4.17 -7.30 -8.31
CA ASN A 66 4.12 -6.73 -6.96
C ASN A 66 3.02 -7.37 -6.10
N ALA A 67 1.82 -7.56 -6.66
CA ALA A 67 0.72 -8.21 -5.96
C ALA A 67 1.08 -9.65 -5.58
N ARG A 68 1.71 -10.39 -6.49
CA ARG A 68 2.11 -11.79 -6.26
C ARG A 68 3.16 -11.90 -5.16
N GLU A 69 4.12 -10.98 -5.09
CA GLU A 69 5.09 -10.91 -3.99
C GLU A 69 4.41 -10.73 -2.64
N GLU A 70 3.32 -9.96 -2.60
CA GLU A 70 2.50 -9.73 -1.41
C GLU A 70 1.42 -10.82 -1.17
N GLY A 71 1.35 -11.84 -2.06
CA GLY A 71 0.42 -12.97 -1.94
C GLY A 71 -0.97 -12.74 -2.54
N PHE A 72 -1.13 -11.78 -3.45
CA PHE A 72 -2.39 -11.42 -4.09
C PHE A 72 -2.39 -11.63 -5.62
N VAL A 73 -3.58 -11.78 -6.18
CA VAL A 73 -3.85 -11.85 -7.63
C VAL A 73 -5.07 -11.02 -8.00
N PHE A 74 -5.27 -10.73 -9.30
CA PHE A 74 -6.42 -9.95 -9.78
C PHE A 74 -7.78 -10.49 -9.29
N ASP A 75 -7.95 -11.81 -9.27
CA ASP A 75 -9.22 -12.44 -8.90
C ASP A 75 -9.58 -12.29 -7.41
N ASP A 76 -8.64 -11.83 -6.57
CA ASP A 76 -8.89 -11.56 -5.15
C ASP A 76 -9.90 -10.42 -4.93
N ILE A 77 -10.12 -9.58 -5.94
CA ILE A 77 -11.20 -8.57 -5.91
C ILE A 77 -12.58 -9.18 -5.64
N LYS A 78 -12.79 -10.45 -6.01
CA LYS A 78 -14.06 -11.17 -5.84
C LYS A 78 -14.29 -11.69 -4.42
N ARG A 79 -13.29 -11.61 -3.55
CA ARG A 79 -13.33 -12.12 -2.17
C ARG A 79 -12.84 -11.09 -1.15
N LEU A 80 -13.00 -9.79 -1.46
CA LEU A 80 -12.58 -8.71 -0.57
C LEU A 80 -13.29 -8.76 0.78
N ASP A 81 -14.54 -9.20 0.84
CA ASP A 81 -15.29 -9.40 2.08
C ASP A 81 -14.57 -10.35 3.05
N VAL A 82 -14.04 -11.47 2.54
CA VAL A 82 -13.25 -12.42 3.32
C VAL A 82 -11.88 -11.85 3.68
N LEU A 83 -11.18 -11.28 2.70
CA LEU A 83 -9.83 -10.74 2.89
C LEU A 83 -9.79 -9.58 3.89
N ILE A 84 -10.81 -8.71 3.89
CA ILE A 84 -10.92 -7.60 4.83
C ILE A 84 -10.97 -8.13 6.26
N LEU A 85 -11.79 -9.15 6.52
CA LEU A 85 -11.90 -9.74 7.86
C LEU A 85 -10.58 -10.38 8.30
N GLU A 86 -9.97 -11.19 7.43
CA GLU A 86 -8.67 -11.83 7.70
C GLU A 86 -7.57 -10.80 8.01
N LYS A 87 -7.52 -9.71 7.24
CA LYS A 87 -6.47 -8.68 7.39
C LYS A 87 -6.70 -7.74 8.57
N LEU A 88 -7.94 -7.49 8.97
CA LEU A 88 -8.25 -6.74 10.19
C LEU A 88 -7.81 -7.47 11.46
N GLU A 89 -7.74 -8.81 11.43
CA GLU A 89 -7.19 -9.60 12.55
C GLU A 89 -5.66 -9.57 12.60
N GLN A 90 -5.00 -9.15 11.52
CA GLN A 90 -3.55 -9.04 11.45
C GLN A 90 -3.07 -7.86 12.32
N LYS A 91 -2.24 -8.16 13.32
CA LYS A 91 -1.56 -7.10 14.07
C LYS A 91 -0.57 -6.35 13.18
N ARG A 92 -0.50 -5.04 13.38
CA ARG A 92 0.53 -4.19 12.77
C ARG A 92 1.92 -4.74 13.11
N ASN A 93 2.76 -4.93 12.09
CA ASN A 93 4.13 -5.40 12.25
C ASN A 93 5.12 -4.34 11.74
N GLN A 94 5.33 -3.29 12.53
CA GLN A 94 6.28 -2.23 12.17
C GLN A 94 7.69 -2.78 12.13
N VAL A 95 8.32 -2.68 10.97
CA VAL A 95 9.76 -2.86 10.83
C VAL A 95 10.39 -1.50 11.06
N ASN A 96 11.50 -1.44 11.81
CA ASN A 96 12.30 -0.21 11.91
C ASN A 96 13.47 -0.31 10.91
N PRO A 97 13.32 0.18 9.66
CA PRO A 97 14.38 0.06 8.68
C PRO A 97 15.50 1.07 8.96
N ASN A 98 16.71 0.56 9.16
CA ASN A 98 17.93 1.39 9.22
C ASN A 98 18.45 1.76 7.82
N GLY A 99 17.59 1.76 6.79
CA GLY A 99 17.98 1.91 5.39
C GLY A 99 18.77 3.18 5.11
N ALA A 100 18.29 4.32 5.61
CA ALA A 100 18.99 5.60 5.45
C ALA A 100 20.38 5.60 6.11
N LYS A 101 20.50 5.00 7.29
CA LYS A 101 21.77 4.85 8.00
C LYS A 101 22.74 3.94 7.24
N ASN A 102 22.24 2.82 6.72
CA ASN A 102 23.04 1.89 5.92
C ASN A 102 23.52 2.54 4.62
N ALA A 103 22.64 3.24 3.91
CA ALA A 103 22.99 3.99 2.70
C ALA A 103 24.06 5.06 3.00
N SER A 104 23.88 5.82 4.08
CA SER A 104 24.86 6.83 4.51
C SER A 104 26.24 6.22 4.80
N ASN A 105 26.28 5.05 5.45
CA ASN A 105 27.54 4.35 5.72
C ASN A 105 28.23 3.90 4.42
N ILE A 106 27.49 3.30 3.47
CA ILE A 106 28.04 2.86 2.18
C ILE A 106 28.59 4.04 1.38
N ILE A 107 27.84 5.14 1.31
CA ILE A 107 28.29 6.35 0.61
C ILE A 107 29.59 6.87 1.24
N ARG A 108 29.66 6.90 2.58
CA ARG A 108 30.87 7.33 3.31
C ARG A 108 32.07 6.43 3.01
N GLU A 109 31.87 5.12 2.89
CA GLU A 109 32.93 4.17 2.52
C GLU A 109 33.42 4.35 1.09
N LEU A 110 32.54 4.72 0.15
CA LEU A 110 32.90 4.97 -1.25
C LEU A 110 33.56 6.34 -1.50
N MET A 111 33.39 7.28 -0.58
CA MET A 111 33.95 8.63 -0.67
C MET A 111 35.34 8.77 -0.04
N ASN A 112 35.83 7.74 0.65
CA ASN A 112 37.18 7.66 1.23
C ASN A 112 38.08 6.73 0.41
#